data_AF-A0A530LPJ9-F1
#
_entry.id   AF-A0A530LPJ9-F1
#
_cell.length_a   1.000
_cell.length_b   1.000
_cell.length_c   1.000
_cell.angle_alpha   90.00
_cell.angle_beta   90.00
_cell.angle_gamma   90.00
#
_symmetry.space_group_name_H-M   'P 1'
#
loop_
_entity.id
_entity.type
_entity.pdbx_description
1 polymer ?
#
loop_
_entity_poly.entity_id
_entity_poly.type
_entity_poly.pdbx_seq_one_letter_code
_entity_poly.pdbx_strand_id
1 'polypeptide(L)'
;MRSLFALILLIGTGIGVVYPWAMTNFSGREIGTWRVYDQGRFKPVTVPLSARDGPVRVLVDLTARAERIVSQQRTVLTLTAATGGKTVLASTL
;
A
#
# COMPACT_ATOMS: atom_id res chain seq x y z
N MET A 1 4.27 -7.62 -42.28
CA MET A 1 5.41 -7.38 -41.38
C MET A 1 5.29 -6.04 -40.64
N ARG A 2 5.34 -4.89 -41.32
CA ARG A 2 5.34 -3.56 -40.67
C ARG A 2 4.08 -3.23 -39.83
N SER A 3 2.90 -3.60 -40.30
CA SER A 3 1.63 -3.41 -39.58
C SER A 3 1.53 -4.28 -38.32
N LEU A 4 2.09 -5.49 -38.35
CA LEU A 4 2.12 -6.39 -37.19
C LEU A 4 3.00 -5.82 -36.07
N PHE A 5 4.18 -5.30 -36.42
CA PHE A 5 5.05 -4.63 -35.45
C PHE A 5 4.40 -3.38 -34.85
N ALA A 6 3.73 -2.57 -35.67
CA ALA A 6 3.00 -1.40 -35.18
C ALA A 6 1.86 -1.80 -34.22
N LEU A 7 1.15 -2.89 -34.50
CA LEU A 7 0.09 -3.41 -33.63
C LEU A 7 0.66 -3.90 -32.29
N ILE A 8 1.75 -4.67 -32.31
CA ILE A 8 2.42 -5.15 -31.09
C ILE A 8 2.92 -3.98 -30.26
N LEU A 9 3.47 -2.94 -30.90
CA LEU A 9 3.92 -1.74 -30.22
C LEU A 9 2.75 -0.97 -29.58
N LEU A 10 1.64 -0.80 -30.30
CA LEU A 10 0.44 -0.16 -29.76
C LEU A 10 -0.15 -0.94 -28.58
N ILE A 11 -0.19 -2.27 -28.66
CA ILE A 11 -0.65 -3.12 -27.56
C ILE A 11 0.29 -2.99 -26.36
N GLY A 12 1.61 -3.05 -26.58
CA GLY A 12 2.61 -2.92 -25.53
C GLY A 12 2.54 -1.56 -24.83
N THR A 13 2.44 -0.47 -25.59
CA THR A 13 2.28 0.88 -25.05
C THR A 13 0.94 1.04 -24.33
N GLY A 14 -0.14 0.49 -24.90
CA GLY A 14 -1.46 0.48 -24.29
C GLY A 14 -1.44 -0.22 -22.93
N ILE A 15 -0.89 -1.43 -22.85
CA ILE A 15 -0.76 -2.18 -21.60
C ILE A 15 0.14 -1.43 -20.61
N GLY A 16 1.28 -0.92 -21.06
CA GLY A 16 2.25 -0.21 -20.20
C GLY A 16 1.70 1.06 -19.56
N VAL A 17 0.73 1.73 -20.18
CA VAL A 17 0.09 2.95 -19.65
C VAL A 17 -1.20 2.62 -18.90
N VAL A 18 -2.06 1.78 -19.49
CA VAL A 18 -3.38 1.48 -18.94
C VAL A 18 -3.27 0.61 -17.68
N TYR A 19 -2.31 -0.31 -17.61
CA TYR A 19 -2.18 -1.20 -16.46
C TYR A 19 -1.79 -0.46 -15.17
N PRO A 20 -0.74 0.39 -15.11
CA PRO A 20 -0.43 1.18 -13.91
C PRO A 20 -1.54 2.18 -13.53
N TRP A 21 -2.20 2.77 -14.53
CA TRP A 21 -3.32 3.69 -14.29
C TRP A 21 -4.51 2.95 -13.67
N ALA A 22 -4.90 1.79 -14.22
CA ALA A 22 -5.95 0.97 -13.64
C ALA A 22 -5.59 0.53 -12.21
N MET A 23 -4.33 0.17 -11.97
CA MET A 23 -3.84 -0.26 -10.66
C MET A 23 -3.89 0.84 -9.58
N THR A 24 -3.80 2.10 -9.98
CA THR A 24 -3.86 3.26 -9.07
C THR A 24 -5.27 3.81 -8.89
N ASN A 25 -6.17 3.61 -9.87
CA ASN A 25 -7.51 4.21 -9.89
C ASN A 25 -8.64 3.23 -9.53
N PHE A 26 -8.49 1.92 -9.78
CA PHE A 26 -9.48 0.96 -9.32
C PHE A 26 -9.34 0.73 -7.82
N SER A 27 -10.38 1.10 -7.07
CA SER A 27 -10.51 0.76 -5.66
C SER A 27 -10.58 -0.76 -5.54
N GLY A 28 -9.49 -1.37 -5.08
CA GLY A 28 -9.49 -2.77 -4.68
C GLY A 28 -10.53 -3.05 -3.60
N ARG A 29 -10.80 -4.34 -3.37
CA ARG A 29 -11.66 -4.78 -2.26
C ARG A 29 -11.01 -4.39 -0.93
N GLU A 30 -11.79 -3.84 0.01
CA GLU A 30 -11.29 -3.62 1.37
C GLU A 30 -10.92 -4.98 2.01
N ILE A 31 -9.68 -5.10 2.47
CA ILE A 31 -9.21 -6.28 3.21
C ILE A 31 -9.72 -6.24 4.65
N GLY A 32 -9.74 -5.04 5.24
CA GLY A 32 -10.31 -4.77 6.54
C GLY A 32 -9.80 -3.45 7.14
N THR A 33 -10.34 -3.11 8.31
CA THR A 33 -9.95 -1.94 9.09
C THR A 33 -9.51 -2.39 10.48
N TRP A 34 -8.33 -1.95 10.92
CA TRP A 34 -7.76 -2.32 12.22
C TRP A 34 -7.40 -1.10 13.05
N ARG A 35 -7.80 -1.13 14.32
CA ARG A 35 -7.37 -0.14 15.31
C ARG A 35 -5.99 -0.52 15.85
N VAL A 36 -4.95 0.19 15.42
CA VAL A 36 -3.56 -0.03 15.87
C VAL A 36 -3.20 0.74 17.13
N TYR A 37 -3.97 1.78 17.48
CA TYR A 37 -3.77 2.58 18.68
C TYR A 37 -4.99 2.47 19.60
N ASP A 38 -4.78 2.01 20.82
CA ASP A 38 -5.83 1.89 21.81
C ASP A 38 -5.29 2.14 23.22
N GLN A 39 -6.10 2.76 24.08
CA GLN A 39 -5.76 3.03 25.49
C GLN A 39 -4.36 3.64 25.72
N GLY A 40 -3.91 4.54 24.84
CA GLY A 40 -2.61 5.20 25.00
C GLY A 40 -1.41 4.45 24.43
N ARG A 41 -1.60 3.27 23.80
CA ARG A 41 -0.51 2.41 23.32
C ARG A 41 -0.75 1.94 21.89
N PHE A 42 0.34 1.76 21.14
CA PHE A 42 0.31 1.09 19.85
C PHE A 42 0.39 -0.42 20.05
N LYS A 43 -0.44 -1.17 19.33
CA LYS A 43 -0.39 -2.63 19.25
C LYS A 43 -0.03 -3.06 17.83
N PRO A 44 0.88 -4.04 17.68
CA PRO A 44 1.19 -4.60 16.38
C PRO A 44 -0.05 -5.32 15.84
N VAL A 45 -0.29 -5.17 14.54
CA VAL A 45 -1.33 -5.89 13.81
C VAL A 45 -0.68 -6.58 12.63
N THR A 46 -0.92 -7.88 12.51
CA THR A 46 -0.43 -8.69 11.39
C THR A 46 -1.64 -9.22 10.63
N VAL A 47 -1.69 -8.91 9.33
CA VAL A 47 -2.77 -9.33 8.44
C VAL A 47 -2.19 -10.33 7.45
N PRO A 48 -2.71 -11.57 7.38
CA PRO A 48 -2.28 -12.51 6.35
C PRO A 48 -2.79 -12.02 4.99
N LEU A 49 -1.86 -11.87 4.03
CA LEU A 49 -2.16 -11.46 2.66
C LEU A 49 -2.01 -12.66 1.72
N SER A 50 -2.91 -12.78 0.76
CA SER A 50 -2.83 -13.77 -0.31
C SER A 50 -2.42 -13.10 -1.64
N ALA A 51 -2.04 -13.92 -2.63
CA ALA A 51 -1.71 -13.41 -3.96
C ALA A 51 -2.89 -12.67 -4.64
N ARG A 52 -4.14 -12.96 -4.23
CA ARG A 52 -5.35 -12.31 -4.75
C ARG A 52 -5.62 -10.93 -4.13
N ASP A 53 -4.92 -10.59 -3.06
CA ASP A 53 -5.06 -9.30 -2.38
C ASP A 53 -4.10 -8.25 -2.96
N GLY A 54 -3.17 -8.68 -3.82
CA GLY A 54 -2.31 -7.77 -4.58
C GLY A 54 -3.08 -7.09 -5.71
N PRO A 55 -2.90 -5.77 -5.91
CA PRO A 55 -2.01 -4.85 -5.19
C PRO A 55 -2.65 -4.34 -3.88
N VAL A 56 -1.84 -4.16 -2.83
CA VAL A 56 -2.33 -3.69 -1.53
C VAL A 56 -2.13 -2.18 -1.39
N ARG A 57 -3.18 -1.47 -0.98
CA ARG A 57 -3.12 -0.07 -0.54
C ARG A 57 -3.46 0.00 0.94
N VAL A 58 -2.62 0.71 1.70
CA VAL A 58 -2.84 0.95 3.13
C VAL A 58 -3.21 2.41 3.34
N LEU A 59 -4.33 2.64 4.01
CA LEU A 59 -4.78 3.95 4.45
C LEU A 59 -4.59 4.03 5.97
N VAL A 60 -4.04 5.14 6.44
CA VAL A 60 -3.74 5.35 7.85
C VAL A 60 -4.42 6.63 8.32
N ASP A 61 -5.43 6.48 9.17
CA ASP A 61 -6.09 7.59 9.82
C ASP A 61 -5.41 7.87 11.17
N LEU A 62 -4.69 8.98 11.24
CA LEU A 62 -4.01 9.46 12.44
C LEU A 62 -4.70 10.73 12.94
N THR A 63 -5.21 10.69 14.18
CA THR A 63 -5.74 11.87 14.85
C THR A 63 -4.79 12.32 15.94
N ALA A 64 -4.11 13.45 15.72
CA ALA A 64 -3.32 14.14 16.71
C ALA A 64 -4.24 14.75 17.80
N ARG A 65 -4.11 14.32 19.06
CA ARG A 65 -4.67 15.07 20.20
C ARG A 65 -3.64 16.10 20.66
N ALA A 66 -4.03 17.37 20.61
CA ALA A 66 -3.13 18.53 20.69
C ALA A 66 -2.41 18.74 22.04
N GLU A 67 -2.72 17.98 23.10
CA GLU A 67 -2.19 18.30 24.43
C GLU A 67 -0.68 18.03 24.61
N ARG A 68 -0.04 17.22 23.75
CA ARG A 68 1.41 17.04 23.82
C ARG A 68 2.02 16.44 22.56
N ILE A 69 1.91 17.14 21.43
CA ILE A 69 2.87 16.91 20.34
C ILE A 69 4.07 17.81 20.62
N VAL A 70 4.95 17.37 21.51
CA VAL A 70 6.32 17.89 21.52
C VAL A 70 6.90 17.47 20.17
N SER A 71 7.15 18.47 19.34
CA SER A 71 7.78 18.40 18.02
C SER A 71 9.16 17.74 18.05
N GLN A 72 9.21 16.44 18.31
CA GLN A 72 10.32 15.58 17.95
C GLN A 72 9.84 14.73 16.78
N GLN A 73 10.58 14.73 15.66
CA GLN A 73 10.35 13.86 14.51
C GLN A 73 10.49 12.38 14.91
N ARG A 74 9.54 11.85 15.68
CA ARG A 74 9.49 10.45 16.08
C ARG A 74 8.56 9.73 15.13
N THR A 75 9.06 8.62 14.58
CA THR A 75 8.25 7.65 13.85
C THR A 75 7.06 7.24 14.71
N VAL A 76 5.85 7.48 14.21
CA VAL A 76 4.58 7.18 14.88
C VAL A 76 4.08 5.80 14.44
N LEU A 77 4.36 5.41 13.20
CA LEU A 77 3.94 4.12 12.67
C LEU A 77 5.02 3.51 11.77
N THR A 78 5.24 2.20 11.92
CA THR A 78 6.05 1.42 10.98
C THR A 78 5.17 0.39 10.31
N LEU A 79 5.09 0.46 8.99
CA LEU A 79 4.39 -0.46 8.12
C LEU A 79 5.40 -1.41 7.50
N THR A 80 5.20 -2.71 7.69
CA THR A 80 6.01 -3.76 7.08
C THR A 80 5.14 -4.69 6.27
N ALA A 81 5.59 -5.02 5.06
CA ALA A 81 5.06 -6.14 4.29
C ALA A 81 6.16 -7.18 4.14
N ALA A 82 5.82 -8.45 4.35
CA ALA A 82 6.76 -9.55 4.25
C ALA A 82 6.16 -10.71 3.44
N THR A 83 7.01 -11.40 2.68
CA THR A 83 6.67 -12.62 1.96
C THR A 83 7.76 -13.67 2.21
N GLY A 84 7.37 -14.92 2.47
CA GLY A 84 8.32 -16.00 2.77
C GLY A 84 9.29 -15.68 3.92
N GLY A 85 8.86 -14.93 4.93
CA GLY A 85 9.69 -14.52 6.07
C GLY A 85 10.67 -13.37 5.78
N LYS A 86 10.64 -12.77 4.58
CA LYS A 86 11.48 -11.62 4.21
C LYS A 86 10.65 -10.36 4.07
N THR A 87 11.06 -9.28 4.72
CA THR A 87 10.48 -7.95 4.53
C THR A 87 10.75 -7.45 3.11
N VAL A 88 9.70 -7.14 2.37
CA VAL A 88 9.76 -6.59 1.00
C VAL A 88 9.39 -5.11 0.94
N LEU A 89 8.75 -4.60 1.99
CA LEU A 89 8.46 -3.18 2.14
C LEU A 89 8.57 -2.81 3.61
N ALA A 90 9.25 -1.71 3.89
CA ALA A 90 9.28 -1.06 5.19
C ALA A 90 9.05 0.44 4.97
N SER A 91 8.04 1.01 5.61
CA SER A 91 7.72 2.43 5.54
C SER A 91 7.49 2.96 6.96
N THR A 92 8.13 4.08 7.27
CA THR A 92 8.00 4.77 8.55
C THR A 92 7.30 6.10 8.33
N LEU A 93 6.24 6.34 9.10
CA LEU A 93 5.44 7.57 9.10
C LEU A 93 5.60 8.31 10.42
#